data_AF-A0A813LLT7-F1
#
_entry.id   AF-A0A813LLT7-F1
#
_cell.length_a   1.000
_cell.length_b   1.000
_cell.length_c   1.000
_cell.angle_alpha   90.00
_cell.angle_beta   90.00
_cell.angle_gamma   90.00
#
_symmetry.space_group_name_H-M   'P 1'
#
loop_
_entity.id
_entity.type
_entity.pdbx_description
1 polymer ?
#
loop_
_entity_poly.entity_id
_entity_poly.type
_entity_poly.pdbx_seq_one_letter_code
_entity_poly.pdbx_strand_id
1 'polypeptide(L)'
;MFVHHAAGAGAGGPSVPSPWYQAALAELIYTTLLCFAFCSCLTSKRNNLKDDSNQFFGLSIGLAMVAGGHAAGGICGAMFNPAVALGLTAIGGYFSQALLWILFQLLGGLLAAGLFRLTRPEELTWSEAALLAGDFKSQLYVRCLSEFLGTFMLVFTVGLNLVQGSPAVAWAAAAALASMIYFLGSVSGGHFNPAVTLAVVLSDRDTCSPQDGLLYLVS
;
A
#
# COMPACT_ATOMS: atom_id res chain seq x y z
N MET A 1 -2.66 17.87 -29.37
CA MET A 1 -1.79 18.85 -28.68
C MET A 1 -1.59 18.46 -27.21
N PHE A 2 -1.37 17.17 -26.96
CA PHE A 2 -0.98 16.58 -25.69
C PHE A 2 -0.02 15.47 -26.09
N VAL A 3 1.18 15.48 -25.53
CA VAL A 3 2.32 14.62 -25.92
C VAL A 3 2.92 14.94 -27.30
N HIS A 4 3.66 16.05 -27.41
CA HIS A 4 4.65 16.21 -28.48
C HIS A 4 5.89 16.93 -27.95
N HIS A 5 6.68 16.21 -27.16
CA HIS A 5 8.12 16.09 -27.33
C HIS A 5 8.69 15.33 -26.14
N ALA A 6 9.15 14.12 -26.42
CA ALA A 6 10.26 13.55 -25.69
C ALA A 6 11.42 14.55 -25.80
N ALA A 7 11.69 15.28 -24.72
CA ALA A 7 12.89 16.09 -24.56
C ALA A 7 13.37 15.90 -23.12
N GLY A 8 14.12 14.81 -22.92
CA GLY A 8 14.84 14.52 -21.68
C GLY A 8 13.94 14.01 -20.56
N ALA A 9 14.42 12.96 -19.88
CA ALA A 9 13.94 12.62 -18.55
C ALA A 9 14.10 13.84 -17.64
N GLY A 10 13.04 14.64 -17.52
CA GLY A 10 12.94 15.82 -16.68
C GLY A 10 11.93 15.54 -15.58
N ALA A 11 12.29 15.93 -14.36
CA ALA A 11 11.56 15.65 -13.14
C ALA A 11 10.05 15.98 -13.26
N GLY A 12 9.21 14.94 -13.29
CA GLY A 12 7.75 15.06 -13.15
C GLY A 12 6.87 14.57 -14.31
N GLY A 13 7.44 14.01 -15.39
CA GLY A 13 6.66 13.38 -16.48
C GLY A 13 6.86 11.86 -16.57
N PRO A 14 5.90 11.10 -17.17
CA PRO A 14 6.07 9.67 -17.47
C PRO A 14 7.38 9.44 -18.23
N SER A 15 8.25 8.57 -17.70
CA SER A 15 9.53 8.25 -18.36
C SER A 15 9.42 7.09 -19.35
N VAL A 16 8.27 6.40 -19.36
CA VAL A 16 7.78 5.54 -20.44
C VAL A 16 6.58 6.25 -21.09
N PRO A 17 6.33 6.18 -22.42
CA PRO A 17 5.12 6.70 -23.03
C PRO A 17 3.88 5.93 -22.56
N SER A 18 3.47 6.17 -21.32
CA SER A 18 2.28 5.60 -20.69
C SER A 18 1.13 6.60 -20.85
N PRO A 19 -0.07 6.14 -21.27
CA PRO A 19 -1.26 6.97 -21.27
C PRO A 19 -1.51 7.63 -19.91
N TRP A 20 -1.94 8.89 -19.91
CA TRP A 20 -2.13 9.69 -18.70
C TRP A 20 -2.99 9.01 -17.62
N TYR A 21 -3.98 8.20 -18.01
CA TYR A 21 -4.85 7.50 -17.07
C TYR A 21 -4.13 6.36 -16.32
N GLN A 22 -3.12 5.73 -16.93
CA GLN A 22 -2.30 4.71 -16.26
C GLN A 22 -1.39 5.37 -15.23
N ALA A 23 -0.80 6.52 -15.57
CA ALA A 23 -0.01 7.32 -14.64
C ALA A 23 -0.86 7.84 -13.47
N ALA A 24 -2.06 8.34 -13.76
CA ALA A 24 -3.00 8.79 -12.74
C ALA A 24 -3.46 7.65 -11.81
N LEU A 25 -3.73 6.45 -12.37
CA LEU A 25 -4.10 5.29 -11.59
C LEU A 25 -2.94 4.80 -10.71
N ALA A 26 -1.71 4.82 -11.22
CA ALA A 26 -0.52 4.48 -10.45
C ALA A 26 -0.29 5.47 -9.28
N GLU A 27 -0.44 6.77 -9.53
CA GLU A 27 -0.42 7.79 -8.46
C GLU A 27 -1.52 7.55 -7.43
N LEU A 28 -2.76 7.26 -7.85
CA LEU A 28 -3.86 6.98 -6.93
C LEU A 28 -3.57 5.76 -6.05
N ILE A 29 -3.18 4.62 -6.65
CA ILE A 29 -2.95 3.36 -5.92
C ILE A 29 -1.78 3.48 -4.93
N TYR A 30 -0.65 4.06 -5.35
CA TYR A 30 0.49 4.19 -4.46
C TYR A 30 0.36 5.33 -3.44
N THR A 31 -0.43 6.37 -3.74
CA THR A 31 -0.84 7.33 -2.70
C THR A 31 -1.79 6.67 -1.70
N THR A 32 -2.71 5.81 -2.16
CA THR A 32 -3.51 4.98 -1.26
C THR A 32 -2.63 4.11 -0.38
N LEU A 33 -1.63 3.41 -0.94
CA LEU A 33 -0.68 2.62 -0.16
C LEU A 33 0.04 3.47 0.90
N LEU A 34 0.56 4.64 0.51
CA LEU A 34 1.29 5.53 1.41
C LEU A 34 0.38 6.05 2.54
N CYS A 35 -0.80 6.58 2.22
CA CYS A 35 -1.75 7.04 3.25
C CYS A 35 -2.23 5.89 4.14
N PHE A 36 -2.47 4.71 3.57
CA PHE A 36 -2.87 3.52 4.30
C PHE A 36 -1.77 3.04 5.26
N ALA A 37 -0.50 3.24 4.90
CA ALA A 37 0.65 3.02 5.76
C ALA A 37 0.60 3.88 7.02
N PHE A 38 0.34 5.19 6.85
CA PHE A 38 0.19 6.11 7.99
C PHE A 38 -1.00 5.71 8.86
N CYS A 39 -2.16 5.41 8.26
CA CYS A 39 -3.32 4.99 9.02
C CYS A 39 -3.06 3.71 9.82
N SER A 40 -2.46 2.71 9.17
CA SER A 40 -2.24 1.38 9.75
C SER A 40 -1.07 1.33 10.73
N CYS A 41 0.04 2.00 10.46
CA CYS A 41 1.23 1.91 11.30
C CYS A 41 1.32 3.01 12.35
N LEU A 42 0.92 4.24 12.03
CA LEU A 42 1.14 5.39 12.90
C LEU A 42 -0.09 5.73 13.74
N THR A 43 -1.29 5.67 13.17
CA THR A 43 -2.50 6.17 13.85
C THR A 43 -3.40 5.08 14.43
N SER A 44 -3.25 3.84 13.96
CA SER A 44 -3.97 2.67 14.47
C SER A 44 -3.70 2.46 15.95
N LYS A 45 -4.76 2.48 16.78
CA LYS A 45 -4.65 2.19 18.21
C LYS A 45 -4.23 0.74 18.45
N ARG A 46 -4.76 -0.19 17.64
CA ARG A 46 -4.42 -1.61 17.69
C ARG A 46 -2.93 -1.87 17.50
N ASN A 47 -2.27 -1.07 16.66
CA ASN A 47 -0.84 -1.20 16.38
C ASN A 47 0.03 -0.28 17.25
N ASN A 48 -0.56 0.58 18.08
CA ASN A 48 0.14 1.55 18.92
C ASN A 48 -0.44 1.57 20.34
N LEU A 49 -0.41 0.41 21.00
CA LEU A 49 -0.82 0.30 22.40
C LEU A 49 0.16 1.12 23.27
N LYS A 50 -0.34 1.68 24.37
CA LYS A 50 0.40 2.62 25.23
C LYS A 50 1.77 2.08 25.69
N ASP A 51 1.83 0.79 25.99
CA ASP A 51 3.02 0.11 26.51
C ASP A 51 3.70 -0.81 25.48
N ASP A 52 3.15 -0.91 24.25
CA ASP A 52 3.68 -1.70 23.14
C ASP A 52 3.36 -1.00 21.81
N SER A 53 4.05 0.11 21.59
CA SER A 53 3.87 0.91 20.38
C SER A 53 4.77 0.43 19.25
N ASN A 54 4.25 0.39 18.02
CA ASN A 54 5.03 0.04 16.85
C ASN A 54 6.24 0.98 16.71
N GLN A 55 7.45 0.44 16.76
CA GLN A 55 8.70 1.22 16.61
C GLN A 55 9.17 1.31 15.16
N PHE A 56 8.54 0.58 14.23
CA PHE A 56 9.00 0.42 12.85
C PHE A 56 8.09 1.12 11.83
N PHE A 57 7.18 2.00 12.27
CA PHE A 57 6.29 2.73 11.35
C PHE A 57 7.06 3.48 10.27
N GLY A 58 8.18 4.13 10.62
CA GLY A 58 9.00 4.88 9.67
C GLY A 58 9.63 3.98 8.60
N LEU A 59 10.12 2.81 9.00
CA LEU A 59 10.66 1.80 8.09
C LEU A 59 9.57 1.29 7.14
N SER A 60 8.39 0.96 7.67
CA SER A 60 7.29 0.43 6.86
C SER A 60 6.76 1.45 5.84
N ILE A 61 6.61 2.71 6.24
CA ILE A 61 6.23 3.82 5.36
C ILE A 61 7.31 4.04 4.28
N GLY A 62 8.59 3.99 4.66
CA GLY A 62 9.70 4.09 3.71
C GLY A 62 9.70 2.96 2.68
N LEU A 63 9.47 1.71 3.11
CA LEU A 63 9.36 0.55 2.22
C LEU A 63 8.18 0.66 1.25
N ALA A 64 7.05 1.24 1.67
CA ALA A 64 5.92 1.49 0.78
C ALA A 64 6.29 2.46 -0.34
N MET A 65 7.10 3.47 0.00
CA MET A 65 7.62 4.44 -0.95
C MET A 65 8.68 3.83 -1.88
N VAL A 66 9.51 2.90 -1.40
CA VAL A 66 10.45 2.12 -2.23
C VAL A 66 9.71 1.23 -3.23
N ALA A 67 8.67 0.52 -2.76
CA ALA A 67 7.83 -0.31 -3.61
C ALA A 67 7.21 0.51 -4.75
N GLY A 68 6.56 1.62 -4.41
CA GLY A 68 5.95 2.52 -5.39
C GLY A 68 6.96 3.23 -6.28
N GLY A 69 8.11 3.63 -5.76
CA GLY A 69 9.17 4.30 -6.51
C GLY A 69 9.69 3.44 -7.66
N HIS A 70 10.01 2.17 -7.37
CA HIS A 70 10.46 1.24 -8.40
C HIS A 70 9.33 0.79 -9.34
N ALA A 71 8.11 0.63 -8.81
CA ALA A 71 6.98 0.15 -9.61
C ALA A 71 6.31 1.23 -10.48
N ALA A 72 6.25 2.48 -10.04
CA ALA A 72 5.52 3.53 -10.75
C ALA A 72 6.41 4.70 -11.18
N GLY A 73 7.69 4.75 -10.79
CA GLY A 73 8.60 5.83 -11.18
C GLY A 73 8.71 5.98 -12.71
N GLY A 74 8.78 4.87 -13.43
CA GLY A 74 8.77 4.85 -14.90
C GLY A 74 7.46 5.35 -15.52
N ILE A 75 6.35 5.23 -14.79
CA ILE A 75 4.99 5.43 -15.29
C ILE A 75 4.48 6.85 -14.99
N CYS A 76 4.61 7.29 -13.73
CA CYS A 76 4.04 8.57 -13.26
C CYS A 76 5.05 9.47 -12.55
N GLY A 77 6.32 9.04 -12.41
CA GLY A 77 7.33 9.77 -11.64
C GLY A 77 7.25 9.54 -10.13
N ALA A 78 6.30 8.72 -9.66
CA ALA A 78 6.17 8.26 -8.27
C ALA A 78 6.20 9.38 -7.22
N MET A 79 5.34 10.38 -7.38
CA MET A 79 5.29 11.55 -6.50
C MET A 79 4.57 11.25 -5.19
N PHE A 80 3.39 10.63 -5.29
CA PHE A 80 2.52 10.16 -4.19
C PHE A 80 2.20 11.23 -3.12
N ASN A 81 2.40 12.50 -3.46
CA ASN A 81 2.36 13.61 -2.51
C ASN A 81 2.05 14.92 -3.24
N PRO A 82 0.97 15.62 -2.88
CA PRO A 82 0.57 16.90 -3.46
C PRO A 82 1.67 17.96 -3.47
N ALA A 83 2.46 18.06 -2.40
CA ALA A 83 3.55 19.03 -2.29
C ALA A 83 4.72 18.68 -3.22
N VAL A 84 5.03 17.39 -3.36
CA VAL A 84 6.05 16.91 -4.32
C VAL A 84 5.58 17.17 -5.74
N ALA A 85 4.32 16.85 -6.05
CA ALA A 85 3.74 17.11 -7.36
C ALA A 85 3.76 18.61 -7.71
N LEU A 86 3.37 19.46 -6.78
CA LEU A 86 3.44 20.91 -6.96
C LEU A 86 4.87 21.39 -7.18
N GLY A 87 5.83 20.91 -6.37
CA GLY A 87 7.23 21.31 -6.47
C GLY A 87 7.88 20.90 -7.80
N LEU A 88 7.73 19.64 -8.21
CA LEU A 88 8.31 19.12 -9.45
C LEU A 88 7.67 19.76 -10.69
N THR A 89 6.34 19.93 -10.70
CA THR A 89 5.65 20.59 -11.82
C THR A 89 5.96 22.08 -11.91
N ALA A 90 6.19 22.77 -10.79
CA ALA A 90 6.66 24.15 -10.80
C ALA A 90 8.06 24.27 -11.40
N ILE A 91 9.00 23.41 -10.98
CA ILE A 91 10.37 23.37 -11.52
C ILE A 91 10.35 23.03 -13.01
N GLY A 92 9.50 22.10 -13.43
CA GLY A 92 9.37 21.67 -14.83
C GLY A 92 8.60 22.65 -15.74
N GLY A 93 8.02 23.73 -15.21
CA GLY A 93 7.20 24.66 -15.99
C GLY A 93 5.81 24.13 -16.38
N TYR A 94 5.34 23.08 -15.73
CA TYR A 94 4.07 22.38 -16.00
C TYR A 94 3.03 22.57 -14.88
N PHE A 95 3.01 23.74 -14.23
CA PHE A 95 2.20 24.01 -13.04
C PHE A 95 0.70 23.73 -13.22
N SER A 96 0.15 23.94 -14.42
CA SER A 96 -1.26 23.65 -14.72
C SER A 96 -1.61 22.17 -14.58
N GLN A 97 -0.64 21.27 -14.70
CA GLN A 97 -0.82 19.83 -14.55
C GLN A 97 -0.80 19.40 -13.08
N ALA A 98 -0.26 20.23 -12.17
CA ALA A 98 -0.17 19.93 -10.74
C ALA A 98 -1.53 19.60 -10.14
N LEU A 99 -2.57 20.35 -10.52
CA LEU A 99 -3.93 20.18 -9.99
C LEU A 99 -4.50 18.79 -10.27
N LEU A 100 -4.18 18.21 -11.43
CA LEU A 100 -4.65 16.87 -11.77
C LEU A 100 -3.96 15.81 -10.90
N TRP A 101 -2.64 15.90 -10.69
CA TRP A 101 -1.90 15.01 -9.80
C TRP A 101 -2.40 15.10 -8.36
N ILE A 102 -2.60 16.32 -7.86
CA ILE A 102 -3.12 16.60 -6.53
C ILE A 102 -4.51 15.96 -6.37
N LEU A 103 -5.38 16.06 -7.37
CA LEU A 103 -6.71 15.43 -7.32
C LEU A 103 -6.60 13.91 -7.12
N PHE A 104 -5.81 13.20 -7.92
CA PHE A 104 -5.66 11.74 -7.80
C PHE A 104 -4.99 11.32 -6.48
N GLN A 105 -4.06 12.13 -5.97
CA GLN A 105 -3.41 11.88 -4.68
C GLN A 105 -4.39 12.08 -3.51
N LEU A 106 -5.24 13.11 -3.56
CA LEU A 106 -6.30 13.32 -2.57
C LEU A 106 -7.35 12.21 -2.61
N LEU A 107 -7.74 11.75 -3.81
CA LEU A 107 -8.61 10.58 -3.97
C LEU A 107 -7.94 9.32 -3.40
N GLY A 108 -6.63 9.16 -3.59
CA GLY A 108 -5.86 8.08 -3.00
C GLY A 108 -5.91 8.09 -1.46
N GLY A 109 -5.79 9.27 -0.85
CA GLY A 109 -5.94 9.45 0.60
C GLY A 109 -7.35 9.13 1.10
N LEU A 110 -8.40 9.52 0.37
CA LEU A 110 -9.79 9.16 0.68
C LEU A 110 -10.01 7.65 0.61
N LEU A 111 -9.49 7.00 -0.42
CA LEU A 111 -9.57 5.54 -0.57
C LEU A 111 -8.83 4.83 0.56
N ALA A 112 -7.65 5.32 0.96
CA ALA A 112 -6.89 4.77 2.09
C ALA A 112 -7.68 4.82 3.40
N ALA A 113 -8.34 5.95 3.68
CA ALA A 113 -9.20 6.09 4.86
C ALA A 113 -10.38 5.10 4.82
N GLY A 114 -10.98 4.90 3.63
CA GLY A 114 -12.02 3.90 3.42
C GLY A 114 -11.54 2.47 3.69
N LEU A 115 -10.42 2.08 3.09
CA LEU A 115 -9.81 0.76 3.30
C LEU A 115 -9.40 0.53 4.76
N PHE A 116 -8.89 1.55 5.45
CA PHE A 116 -8.60 1.48 6.88
C PHE A 116 -9.84 1.15 7.70
N ARG A 117 -10.96 1.83 7.43
CA ARG A 117 -12.24 1.56 8.11
C ARG A 117 -12.79 0.16 7.80
N LEU A 118 -12.63 -0.32 6.57
CA LEU A 118 -13.10 -1.65 6.15
C LEU A 118 -12.25 -2.79 6.74
N THR A 119 -10.94 -2.57 6.84
CA THR A 119 -9.99 -3.56 7.38
C THR A 119 -9.90 -3.51 8.91
N ARG A 120 -10.43 -2.46 9.54
CA ARG A 120 -10.46 -2.27 11.00
C ARG A 120 -11.75 -1.62 11.49
N PRO A 121 -12.91 -2.26 11.29
CA PRO A 121 -14.16 -1.74 11.84
C PRO A 121 -14.11 -1.55 13.37
N GLU A 122 -13.29 -2.35 14.07
CA GLU A 122 -13.12 -2.29 15.52
C GLU A 122 -12.61 -0.94 16.04
N GLU A 123 -11.77 -0.23 15.27
CA GLU A 123 -11.23 1.08 15.64
C GLU A 123 -12.32 2.17 15.73
N LEU A 124 -13.49 1.93 15.12
CA LEU A 124 -14.63 2.86 15.12
C LEU A 124 -15.68 2.48 16.15
N THR A 125 -15.87 1.19 16.39
CA THR A 125 -16.98 0.68 17.18
C THR A 125 -16.65 0.50 18.64
N TRP A 126 -15.38 0.29 18.98
CA TRP A 126 -15.00 -0.19 20.31
C TRP A 126 -14.48 0.91 21.23
N SER A 127 -14.68 0.67 22.53
CA SER A 127 -14.07 1.50 23.56
C SER A 127 -12.56 1.28 23.58
N GLU A 128 -11.82 2.30 24.00
CA GLU A 128 -10.36 2.22 24.11
C GLU A 128 -9.92 1.09 25.04
N ALA A 129 -10.67 0.85 26.13
CA ALA A 129 -10.42 -0.26 27.04
C ALA A 129 -10.54 -1.64 26.38
N ALA A 130 -11.48 -1.80 25.43
CA ALA A 130 -11.61 -3.05 24.68
C ALA A 130 -10.41 -3.24 23.74
N LEU A 131 -10.01 -2.21 22.98
CA LEU A 131 -8.83 -2.30 22.11
C LEU A 131 -7.54 -2.63 22.88
N LEU A 132 -7.38 -2.08 24.09
CA LEU A 132 -6.23 -2.32 24.96
C LEU A 132 -6.20 -3.71 25.60
N ALA A 133 -7.32 -4.44 25.64
CA ALA A 133 -7.37 -5.79 26.23
C ALA A 133 -6.72 -6.88 25.36
N GLY A 134 -6.36 -6.58 24.11
CA GLY A 134 -5.38 -7.33 23.32
C GLY A 134 -5.81 -8.67 22.69
N ASP A 135 -6.91 -9.30 23.10
CA ASP A 135 -7.30 -10.63 22.62
C ASP A 135 -8.43 -10.59 21.57
N PHE A 136 -8.13 -10.10 20.36
CA PHE A 136 -9.17 -9.87 19.34
C PHE A 136 -8.83 -10.46 17.96
N LYS A 137 -9.64 -11.44 17.58
CA LYS A 137 -9.68 -12.01 16.24
C LYS A 137 -10.68 -11.23 15.37
N SER A 138 -10.20 -10.57 14.32
CA SER A 138 -11.06 -9.83 13.39
C SER A 138 -12.01 -10.78 12.64
N GLN A 139 -13.14 -10.24 12.19
CA GLN A 139 -14.14 -11.00 11.43
C GLN A 139 -13.52 -11.64 10.18
N LEU A 140 -14.00 -12.83 9.81
CA LEU A 140 -13.39 -13.63 8.73
C LEU A 140 -13.32 -12.88 7.39
N TYR A 141 -14.37 -12.15 7.01
CA TYR A 141 -14.38 -11.38 5.76
C TYR A 141 -13.35 -10.23 5.78
N VAL A 142 -13.09 -9.62 6.95
CA VAL A 142 -12.08 -8.55 7.13
C VAL A 142 -10.69 -9.12 6.93
N ARG A 143 -10.46 -10.33 7.44
CA ARG A 143 -9.22 -11.09 7.28
C ARG A 143 -8.97 -11.47 5.83
N CYS A 144 -9.98 -12.01 5.14
CA CYS A 144 -9.89 -12.34 3.72
C CYS A 144 -9.66 -11.09 2.86
N LEU A 145 -10.38 -9.98 3.14
CA LEU A 145 -10.14 -8.70 2.48
C LEU A 145 -8.70 -8.22 2.69
N SER A 146 -8.16 -8.42 3.89
CA SER A 146 -6.78 -8.03 4.20
C SER A 146 -5.77 -8.86 3.41
N GLU A 147 -5.97 -10.17 3.32
CA GLU A 147 -5.15 -11.08 2.51
C GLU A 147 -5.20 -10.70 1.03
N PHE A 148 -6.40 -10.47 0.48
CA PHE A 148 -6.60 -9.99 -0.89
C PHE A 148 -5.84 -8.69 -1.16
N LEU A 149 -5.96 -7.69 -0.27
CA LEU A 149 -5.30 -6.39 -0.45
C LEU A 149 -3.77 -6.51 -0.42
N GLY A 150 -3.22 -7.34 0.48
CA GLY A 150 -1.78 -7.59 0.55
C GLY A 150 -1.25 -8.32 -0.68
N THR A 151 -1.94 -9.36 -1.13
CA THR A 151 -1.59 -10.09 -2.36
C THR A 151 -1.76 -9.20 -3.60
N PHE A 152 -2.82 -8.41 -3.69
CA PHE A 152 -3.02 -7.42 -4.76
C PHE A 152 -1.85 -6.46 -4.85
N MET A 153 -1.45 -5.84 -3.74
CA MET A 153 -0.34 -4.87 -3.75
C MET A 153 1.01 -5.52 -4.10
N LEU A 154 1.25 -6.75 -3.64
CA LEU A 154 2.43 -7.51 -4.02
C LEU A 154 2.47 -7.80 -5.52
N VAL A 155 1.39 -8.38 -6.06
CA VAL A 155 1.29 -8.75 -7.47
C VAL A 155 1.30 -7.51 -8.37
N PHE A 156 0.61 -6.45 -7.98
CA PHE A 156 0.61 -5.17 -8.71
C PHE A 156 2.01 -4.58 -8.80
N THR A 157 2.74 -4.54 -7.68
CA THR A 157 4.13 -4.04 -7.64
C THR A 157 5.07 -4.89 -8.49
N VAL A 158 4.97 -6.22 -8.41
CA VAL A 158 5.75 -7.14 -9.25
C VAL A 158 5.42 -6.93 -10.73
N GLY A 159 4.12 -6.93 -11.07
CA GLY A 159 3.64 -6.79 -12.43
C GLY A 159 4.10 -5.51 -13.10
N LEU A 160 3.99 -4.36 -12.42
CA LEU A 160 4.48 -3.09 -12.95
C LEU A 160 5.99 -3.11 -13.19
N ASN A 161 6.78 -3.66 -12.25
CA ASN A 161 8.22 -3.76 -12.43
C ASN A 161 8.60 -4.68 -13.61
N LEU A 162 7.89 -5.80 -13.79
CA LEU A 162 8.11 -6.72 -14.91
C LEU A 162 7.78 -6.09 -16.25
N VAL A 163 6.64 -5.39 -16.36
CA VAL A 163 6.23 -4.69 -17.60
C VAL A 163 7.23 -3.61 -18.00
N GLN A 164 7.89 -2.97 -17.02
CA GLN A 164 8.92 -1.97 -17.27
C GLN A 164 10.32 -2.55 -17.50
N GLY A 165 10.52 -3.87 -17.32
CA GLY A 165 11.85 -4.47 -17.37
C GLY A 165 12.79 -3.99 -16.27
N SER A 166 12.24 -3.62 -15.11
CA SER A 166 13.02 -3.11 -13.96
C SER A 166 13.96 -4.19 -13.41
N PRO A 167 15.25 -3.90 -13.15
CA PRO A 167 16.14 -4.85 -12.48
C PRO A 167 15.83 -4.98 -10.98
N ALA A 168 14.96 -4.13 -10.42
CA ALA A 168 14.66 -4.06 -9.00
C ALA A 168 13.38 -4.83 -8.58
N VAL A 169 12.86 -5.74 -9.42
CA VAL A 169 11.60 -6.48 -9.17
C VAL A 169 11.60 -7.11 -7.77
N ALA A 170 12.65 -7.85 -7.41
CA ALA A 170 12.73 -8.53 -6.12
C ALA A 170 12.73 -7.52 -4.95
N TRP A 171 13.42 -6.39 -5.11
CA TRP A 171 13.50 -5.36 -4.08
C TRP A 171 12.15 -4.65 -3.88
N ALA A 172 11.49 -4.27 -4.98
CA ALA A 172 10.17 -3.67 -4.94
C ALA A 172 9.12 -4.62 -4.34
N ALA A 173 9.17 -5.90 -4.72
CA ALA A 173 8.29 -6.94 -4.20
C ALA A 173 8.48 -7.16 -2.69
N ALA A 174 9.74 -7.25 -2.23
CA ALA A 174 10.07 -7.39 -0.82
C ALA A 174 9.62 -6.17 -0.01
N ALA A 175 9.81 -4.96 -0.55
CA ALA A 175 9.36 -3.73 0.08
C ALA A 175 7.82 -3.68 0.19
N ALA A 176 7.10 -4.04 -0.87
CA ALA A 176 5.63 -4.13 -0.85
C ALA A 176 5.15 -5.16 0.18
N LEU A 177 5.73 -6.37 0.18
CA LEU A 177 5.37 -7.44 1.11
C LEU A 177 5.61 -6.99 2.57
N ALA A 178 6.79 -6.47 2.87
CA ALA A 178 7.14 -6.02 4.22
C ALA A 178 6.18 -4.92 4.70
N SER A 179 5.91 -3.91 3.87
CA SER A 179 4.93 -2.87 4.18
C SER A 179 3.56 -3.44 4.47
N MET A 180 3.03 -4.31 3.60
CA MET A 180 1.70 -4.90 3.79
C MET A 180 1.62 -5.77 5.05
N ILE A 181 2.69 -6.46 5.45
CA ILE A 181 2.75 -7.21 6.71
C ILE A 181 2.60 -6.27 7.90
N TYR A 182 3.32 -5.14 7.91
CA TYR A 182 3.15 -4.12 8.96
C TYR A 182 1.76 -3.48 8.93
N PHE A 183 1.11 -3.44 7.77
CA PHE A 183 -0.22 -2.84 7.65
C PHE A 183 -1.31 -3.79 8.08
N LEU A 184 -1.26 -5.07 7.76
CA LEU A 184 -2.41 -5.97 7.86
C LEU A 184 -2.11 -7.28 8.59
N GLY A 185 -0.86 -7.47 9.03
CA GLY A 185 -0.45 -8.62 9.81
C GLY A 185 -1.20 -8.75 11.13
N SER A 186 -1.44 -7.64 11.83
CA SER A 186 -2.26 -7.66 13.06
C SER A 186 -3.73 -8.02 12.82
N VAL A 187 -4.24 -7.87 11.58
CA VAL A 187 -5.63 -8.17 11.22
C VAL A 187 -5.77 -9.63 10.78
N SER A 188 -4.92 -10.08 9.85
CA SER A 188 -5.06 -11.37 9.15
C SER A 188 -3.96 -12.39 9.45
N GLY A 189 -2.83 -11.97 9.98
CA GLY A 189 -1.58 -12.76 10.01
C GLY A 189 -0.62 -12.37 8.87
N GLY A 190 -1.12 -11.72 7.81
CA GLY A 190 -0.31 -11.14 6.76
C GLY A 190 0.44 -12.17 5.93
N HIS A 191 -0.24 -13.26 5.54
CA HIS A 191 0.41 -14.34 4.81
C HIS A 191 0.69 -13.93 3.36
N PHE A 192 -0.30 -13.33 2.71
CA PHE A 192 -0.31 -12.82 1.33
C PHE A 192 0.21 -13.81 0.28
N ASN A 193 0.19 -15.09 0.63
CA ASN A 193 0.79 -16.17 -0.14
C ASN A 193 0.16 -17.51 0.28
N PRO A 194 -0.47 -18.24 -0.66
CA PRO A 194 -1.07 -19.54 -0.39
C PRO A 194 -0.11 -20.59 0.21
N ALA A 195 1.14 -20.61 -0.22
CA ALA A 195 2.16 -21.52 0.31
C ALA A 195 2.57 -21.15 1.75
N VAL A 196 2.64 -19.85 2.06
CA VAL A 196 2.88 -19.37 3.44
C VAL A 196 1.68 -19.72 4.33
N THR A 197 0.46 -19.50 3.85
CA THR A 197 -0.76 -19.88 4.57
C THR A 197 -0.77 -21.38 4.90
N LEU A 198 -0.44 -22.23 3.92
CA LEU A 198 -0.34 -23.66 4.14
C LEU A 198 0.72 -23.99 5.20
N ALA A 199 1.90 -23.37 5.12
CA ALA A 199 2.97 -23.59 6.09
C ALA A 199 2.55 -23.16 7.51
N VAL A 200 1.87 -22.02 7.65
CA VAL A 200 1.37 -21.54 8.95
C VAL A 200 0.34 -22.49 9.54
N VAL A 201 -0.65 -22.93 8.74
CA VAL A 201 -1.67 -23.89 9.18
C VAL A 201 -1.04 -25.22 9.61
N LEU A 202 -0.08 -25.74 8.83
CA LEU A 202 0.59 -27.01 9.13
C LEU A 202 1.60 -26.91 10.28
N SER A 203 2.00 -25.70 10.68
CA SER A 203 2.95 -25.51 11.80
C SER A 203 2.32 -25.72 13.18
N ASP A 204 0.99 -25.86 13.27
CA ASP A 204 0.23 -26.19 14.48
C ASP A 204 0.54 -25.25 15.67
N ARG A 205 0.64 -23.95 15.37
CA ARG A 205 0.90 -22.88 16.35
C ARG A 205 -0.36 -22.13 16.79
N ASP A 206 -1.54 -22.63 16.45
CA ASP A 206 -2.86 -22.03 16.70
C ASP A 206 -3.03 -20.58 16.17
N THR A 207 -2.18 -20.14 15.24
CA THR A 207 -2.22 -18.78 14.67
C THR A 207 -3.24 -18.63 13.54
N CYS A 208 -3.54 -19.72 12.81
CA CYS A 208 -4.55 -19.75 11.76
C CYS A 208 -5.25 -21.10 11.74
N SER A 209 -6.58 -21.12 11.79
CA SER A 209 -7.33 -22.37 11.70
C SER A 209 -7.27 -22.92 10.26
N PRO A 210 -7.34 -24.24 10.04
CA PRO A 210 -7.37 -24.80 8.69
C PRO A 210 -8.51 -24.26 7.81
N GLN A 211 -9.67 -23.96 8.40
CA GLN A 211 -10.82 -23.41 7.69
C GLN A 211 -10.58 -21.96 7.24
N ASP A 212 -10.01 -21.14 8.12
CA ASP A 212 -9.61 -19.78 7.77
C ASP A 212 -8.52 -19.80 6.68
N GLY A 213 -7.56 -20.71 6.83
CA GLY A 213 -6.48 -20.91 5.89
C GLY A 213 -6.97 -21.27 4.49
N LEU A 214 -7.96 -22.16 4.36
CA LEU A 214 -8.55 -22.49 3.05
C LEU A 214 -9.15 -21.27 2.35
N LEU A 215 -9.79 -20.37 3.08
CA LEU A 215 -10.35 -19.14 2.52
C LEU A 215 -9.25 -18.16 2.11
N TYR A 216 -8.15 -18.09 2.87
CA TYR A 216 -6.99 -17.29 2.49
C TYR A 216 -6.34 -17.77 1.18
N LEU A 217 -6.42 -19.05 0.83
CA LEU A 217 -5.88 -19.56 -0.44
C LEU A 217 -6.62 -19.01 -1.67
N VAL A 218 -7.86 -18.57 -1.49
CA VAL A 218 -8.75 -18.10 -2.57
C VAL A 218 -9.10 -16.61 -2.44
N SER A 219 -8.58 -15.94 -1.41
CA SER A 219 -8.70 -14.50 -1.20
C SER A 219 -7.72 -13.77 -2.10
#